data_AF-A0A923VPE9-F1
#
_entry.id   AF-A0A923VPE9-F1
#
_cell.length_a   1.000
_cell.length_b   1.000
_cell.length_c   1.000
_cell.angle_alpha   90.00
_cell.angle_beta   90.00
_cell.angle_gamma   90.00
#
_symmetry.space_group_name_H-M   'P 1'
#
loop_
_entity.id
_entity.type
_entity.pdbx_description
1 polymer ?
#
loop_
_entity_poly.entity_id
_entity_poly.type
_entity_poly.pdbx_seq_one_letter_code
_entity_poly.pdbx_strand_id
1 'polypeptide(L)' 'MNLGDARTGKFAGNITGFGRALRRAGVRMDSARISLAQQAAMLVGVGNKPDLSAALESVLISREQDR' A
#
# COMPACT_ATOMS: atom_id res chain seq x y z
N MET A 1 -19.73 -9.11 -15.87
CA MET A 1 -18.55 -9.72 -15.22
C MET A 1 -18.22 -8.96 -13.94
N ASN A 2 -18.50 -9.54 -12.76
CA ASN A 2 -18.17 -8.95 -11.48
C ASN A 2 -16.67 -9.18 -11.19
N LEU A 3 -15.85 -8.18 -11.50
CA LEU A 3 -14.39 -8.20 -11.35
C LEU A 3 -13.95 -7.79 -9.93
N GLY A 4 -14.87 -7.84 -8.96
CA GLY A 4 -14.69 -7.40 -7.58
C GLY A 4 -13.75 -8.32 -6.78
N ASP A 5 -13.94 -9.64 -6.85
CA ASP A 5 -13.18 -10.59 -6.02
C ASP A 5 -11.82 -11.01 -6.61
N ALA A 6 -11.68 -11.01 -7.93
CA ALA A 6 -10.43 -11.42 -8.59
C ALA A 6 -9.26 -10.44 -8.37
N ARG A 7 -9.55 -9.22 -7.89
CA ARG A 7 -8.57 -8.14 -7.65
C ARG A 7 -8.15 -8.04 -6.19
N THR A 8 -8.98 -8.44 -5.24
CA THR A 8 -8.71 -8.29 -3.80
C THR A 8 -7.42 -9.00 -3.39
N GLY A 9 -7.25 -10.27 -3.78
CA GLY A 9 -6.02 -11.01 -3.51
C GLY A 9 -4.78 -10.48 -4.25
N LYS A 10 -4.96 -9.98 -5.48
CA LYS A 10 -3.87 -9.40 -6.29
C LYS A 10 -3.38 -8.09 -5.70
N PHE A 11 -4.29 -7.28 -5.18
CA PHE A 11 -3.98 -5.98 -4.63
C PHE A 11 -3.16 -6.08 -3.33
N ALA A 12 -3.55 -6.97 -2.42
CA ALA A 12 -2.75 -7.28 -1.24
C ALA A 12 -1.34 -7.77 -1.64
N GLY A 13 -1.25 -8.66 -2.63
CA GLY A 13 0.03 -9.14 -3.18
C GLY A 13 0.88 -8.02 -3.81
N ASN A 14 0.25 -7.08 -4.51
CA ASN A 14 0.93 -5.93 -5.12
C ASN A 14 1.55 -5.02 -4.05
N ILE A 15 0.84 -4.73 -2.95
CA ILE A 15 1.38 -3.93 -1.84
C ILE A 15 2.57 -4.62 -1.19
N THR A 16 2.51 -5.94 -0.98
CA THR A 16 3.66 -6.71 -0.46
C THR A 16 4.84 -6.70 -1.43
N GLY A 17 4.59 -6.85 -2.73
CA GLY A 17 5.61 -6.76 -3.77
C GLY A 17 6.28 -5.38 -3.80
N PHE A 18 5.48 -4.33 -3.73
CA PHE A 18 5.94 -2.94 -3.67
C PHE A 18 6.79 -2.67 -2.43
N GLY A 19 6.33 -3.07 -1.23
CA GLY A 19 7.10 -2.93 0.00
C GLY A 19 8.45 -3.66 -0.04
N ARG A 20 8.51 -4.84 -0.67
CA ARG A 20 9.77 -5.56 -0.92
C ARG A 20 10.69 -4.82 -1.88
N ALA A 21 10.14 -4.21 -2.94
CA ALA A 21 10.92 -3.41 -3.88
C ALA A 21 11.52 -2.17 -3.20
N LEU A 22 10.73 -1.45 -2.41
CA LEU A 22 11.20 -0.30 -1.62
C LEU A 22 12.31 -0.69 -0.65
N ARG A 23 12.15 -1.80 0.07
CA ARG A 23 13.20 -2.31 0.96
C ARG A 23 14.50 -2.63 0.23
N ARG A 24 14.42 -3.20 -0.98
CA ARG A 24 15.59 -3.47 -1.83
C ARG A 24 16.25 -2.19 -2.35
N ALA A 25 15.49 -1.13 -2.53
CA ALA A 25 15.99 0.20 -2.89
C ALA A 25 16.62 0.97 -1.71
N GLY A 26 16.71 0.36 -0.52
CA GLY A 26 17.27 1.00 0.68
C GLY A 26 16.28 1.83 1.49
N VAL A 27 15.00 1.86 1.09
CA VAL A 27 13.94 2.51 1.88
C VAL A 27 13.70 1.68 3.15
N ARG A 28 13.61 2.36 4.29
CA ARG A 28 13.34 1.73 5.59
C ARG A 28 11.89 1.21 5.67
N MET A 29 11.64 0.05 5.07
CA MET A 29 10.35 -0.66 5.13
C MET A 29 10.45 -1.93 5.99
N ASP A 30 9.60 -2.01 7.01
CA ASP A 30 9.39 -3.19 7.83
C ASP A 30 8.07 -3.91 7.48
N SER A 31 7.94 -5.16 7.92
CA SER A 31 6.77 -5.98 7.63
C SER A 31 5.49 -5.45 8.26
N ALA A 32 5.56 -4.76 9.40
CA ALA A 32 4.40 -4.21 10.07
C ALA A 32 3.82 -3.04 9.26
N ARG A 33 4.69 -2.19 8.69
CA ARG A 33 4.27 -1.10 7.82
C ARG A 33 3.64 -1.57 6.51
N ILE A 34 4.17 -2.65 5.93
CA ILE A 34 3.58 -3.28 4.73
C ILE A 34 2.19 -3.83 5.08
N SER A 35 2.04 -4.50 6.23
CA SER A 35 0.74 -5.00 6.70
C SER A 35 -0.25 -3.88 6.97
N LEU A 36 0.20 -2.76 7.56
CA LEU A 36 -0.63 -1.59 7.81
C LEU A 36 -1.09 -0.94 6.49
N ALA A 37 -0.22 -0.87 5.48
CA ALA A 37 -0.55 -0.32 4.17
C ALA A 37 -1.61 -1.17 3.44
N GLN A 38 -1.54 -2.50 3.58
CA GLN A 38 -2.57 -3.41 3.06
C GLN A 38 -3.92 -3.15 3.74
N GLN A 39 -3.95 -3.00 5.07
CA GLN A 39 -5.17 -2.72 5.81
C GLN A 39 -5.77 -1.36 5.44
N ALA A 40 -4.95 -0.29 5.41
CA ALA A 40 -5.39 1.05 5.03
C ALA A 40 -6.01 1.06 3.63
N ALA A 41 -5.36 0.40 2.67
CA ALA A 41 -5.84 0.33 1.30
C ALA A 41 -7.13 -0.52 1.14
N MET A 42 -7.34 -1.53 1.99
CA MET A 42 -8.60 -2.27 2.07
C MET A 42 -9.74 -1.45 2.70
N LEU A 43 -9.44 -0.63 3.70
CA LEU A 43 -10.42 0.22 4.39
C LEU A 43 -10.88 1.38 3.50
N VAL A 44 -9.94 2.05 2.81
CA VAL A 44 -10.23 3.19 1.93
C VAL A 44 -10.74 2.74 0.56
N GLY A 45 -10.35 1.54 0.14
CA GLY A 45 -10.64 1.02 -1.19
C GLY A 45 -9.80 1.69 -2.28
N VAL A 46 -9.92 1.16 -3.50
CA VAL A 46 -9.11 1.58 -4.67
C VAL A 46 -9.92 2.39 -5.70
N GLY A 47 -11.19 2.67 -5.40
CA GLY A 47 -12.11 3.37 -6.31
C GLY A 47 -11.81 4.86 -6.45
N ASN A 48 -11.20 5.47 -5.42
CA ASN A 48 -10.78 6.86 -5.42
C ASN A 48 -9.26 6.95 -5.22
N LYS A 49 -8.56 7.41 -6.25
CA LYS A 49 -7.09 7.45 -6.27
C LYS A 49 -6.51 8.44 -5.24
N PRO A 50 -7.02 9.68 -5.10
CA PRO A 50 -6.64 10.60 -4.03
C PRO A 50 -6.69 9.97 -2.63
N ASP A 51 -7.79 9.32 -2.27
CA ASP A 51 -7.97 8.76 -0.93
C ASP A 51 -6.96 7.63 -0.67
N LEU A 52 -6.79 6.73 -1.65
CA LEU A 52 -5.78 5.68 -1.58
C LEU A 52 -4.35 6.25 -1.46
N SER A 53 -4.06 7.32 -2.18
CA SER A 53 -2.75 7.99 -2.13
C SER A 53 -2.49 8.56 -0.75
N ALA A 54 -3.44 9.30 -0.17
CA ALA A 54 -3.32 9.87 1.16
C ALA A 54 -3.17 8.81 2.26
N ALA A 55 -3.91 7.69 2.13
CA ALA A 55 -3.82 6.58 3.07
C ALA A 55 -2.45 5.87 3.02
N LEU A 56 -1.95 5.58 1.82
CA LEU A 56 -0.64 4.96 1.65
C LEU A 56 0.48 5.91 2.07
N GLU A 57 0.36 7.19 1.76
CA GLU A 57 1.30 8.23 2.19
C GLU A 57 1.39 8.29 3.73
N SER A 58 0.25 8.36 4.43
CA SER A 58 0.20 8.39 5.89
C SER A 58 0.83 7.16 6.56
N VAL A 59 0.89 6.03 5.87
CA VAL A 59 1.45 4.78 6.42
C VAL A 59 2.91 4.59 6.02
N LEU A 60 3.26 4.88 4.77
CA LEU A 60 4.57 4.56 4.20
C LEU A 60 5.59 5.67 4.46
N ILE A 61 5.15 6.92 4.56
CA ILE A 61 6.00 8.10 4.70
C ILE A 61 6.11 8.47 6.17
N SER A 62 7.33 8.42 6.71
CA SER A 62 7.60 8.77 8.12
C SER A 62 8.42 10.06 8.27
N ARG A 63 8.81 10.67 7.15
CA ARG A 63 9.65 11.86 7.08
C ARG A 63 9.13 12.74 5.96
N GLU A 64 9.01 14.04 6.20
CA GLU A 64 8.49 14.96 5.18
C GLU A 64 9.36 14.98 3.92
N GLN A 65 10.68 14.79 4.04
CA GLN A 65 11.57 14.71 2.88
C GLN A 65 11.34 13.50 1.97
N ASP A 66 10.56 12.51 2.43
CA ASP A 66 10.24 11.30 1.67
C ASP A 66 8.88 11.43 0.93
N ARG A 67 8.16 12.57 1.05
CA ARG A 67 6.94 12.90 0.27
C ARG A 67 7.23 13.24 -1.19
#